data_AF-A0AAP6BCW2-F1
#
_entry.id   AF-A0AAP6BCW2-F1
#
_cell.length_a   1.000
_cell.length_b   1.000
_cell.length_c   1.000
_cell.angle_alpha   90.00
_cell.angle_beta   90.00
_cell.angle_gamma   90.00
#
_symmetry.space_group_name_H-M   'P 1'
#
loop_
_entity.id
_entity.type
_entity.pdbx_description
1 polymer ?
#
loop_
_entity_poly.entity_id
_entity_poly.type
_entity_poly.pdbx_seq_one_letter_code
_entity_poly.pdbx_strand_id
1 'polypeptide(L)'
;MQPHSPRRRIRPHRRAALVSVTALTLAVGTSAGPAERLREPGAVAAGANPMTLARSSALGPCMIRGATAVQMSEGVPTPGGYSKSTGTVRALTLMVDFPDAKGPGSAMDRFGEFFPQTSEWFRTASYGRLDYRAEAPVPRWLRMPKPFEAYGLERGAPFDPGYRELVEDIVAAADPRVDFRDYDLLNVLITPNAGPSALDTVLSVTFAGNTEAPMADGVPVANASFVYSRQDDGSGTYGETGYRVLPHENGHVFGLPDLYTQEGGGAVGHWDIMSEDWGANNDFLGWHKWKLGWLTPEQVNCASLKGTSQYTLTPLSSPGGRKLLFVPVGGRSGYAVELRTKGGNDEAVCRPGVLIYKVDAGVDTGLGPVSVHDSRRDSGGCTRSPNVHAELSDATFRPGQRFVDRKHGISIAVGGIDMDGNYLVTVVRG
;
A
#
# COMPACT_ATOMS: atom_id res chain seq x y z
N MET A 1 -28.10 73.98 -10.57
CA MET A 1 -27.55 73.24 -11.73
C MET A 1 -27.77 71.75 -11.48
N GLN A 2 -28.49 71.08 -12.38
CA GLN A 2 -28.75 69.62 -12.40
C GLN A 2 -27.46 68.81 -12.70
N PRO A 3 -27.41 67.45 -12.60
CA PRO A 3 -28.51 66.48 -12.54
C PRO A 3 -28.38 65.31 -11.52
N HIS A 4 -29.44 64.50 -11.53
CA HIS A 4 -29.79 63.32 -10.71
C HIS A 4 -29.15 61.97 -11.12
N SER A 5 -29.20 61.05 -10.14
CA SER A 5 -29.47 59.58 -10.19
C SER A 5 -28.30 58.60 -10.44
N PRO A 6 -28.39 57.29 -10.03
CA PRO A 6 -29.49 56.59 -9.34
C PRO A 6 -29.13 55.67 -8.14
N ARG A 7 -30.19 55.24 -7.45
CA ARG A 7 -30.31 54.23 -6.37
C ARG A 7 -29.76 52.84 -6.74
N ARG A 8 -29.25 52.10 -5.75
CA ARG A 8 -29.41 50.62 -5.71
C ARG A 8 -29.64 50.09 -4.29
N ARG A 9 -30.75 49.35 -4.16
CA ARG A 9 -31.28 48.67 -2.97
C ARG A 9 -30.37 47.50 -2.57
N ILE A 10 -30.15 47.35 -1.27
CA ILE A 10 -29.63 46.13 -0.65
C ILE A 10 -30.82 45.28 -0.18
N ARG A 11 -30.89 44.02 -0.60
CA ARG A 11 -31.66 42.97 0.07
C ARG A 11 -30.83 41.67 0.11
N PRO A 12 -30.98 40.83 1.15
CA PRO A 12 -30.07 39.74 1.46
C PRO A 12 -30.63 38.34 1.11
N HIS A 13 -29.76 37.34 1.27
CA HIS A 13 -29.97 35.88 1.33
C HIS A 13 -30.13 35.06 0.03
N ARG A 14 -29.16 34.18 -0.22
CA ARG A 14 -29.35 32.76 -0.61
C ARG A 14 -28.17 31.95 -0.02
N ARG A 15 -28.41 31.19 1.05
CA ARG A 15 -28.48 29.71 1.07
C ARG A 15 -27.27 29.05 0.40
N ALA A 16 -26.26 28.71 1.20
CA ALA A 16 -25.23 27.75 0.84
C ALA A 16 -25.88 26.35 0.83
N ALA A 17 -25.85 25.69 -0.33
CA ALA A 17 -26.19 24.28 -0.45
C ALA A 17 -24.91 23.48 -0.19
N LEU A 18 -24.90 22.64 0.85
CA LEU A 18 -23.94 21.56 0.95
C LEU A 18 -24.23 20.57 -0.18
N VAL A 19 -23.27 20.38 -1.08
CA VAL A 19 -23.29 19.29 -2.04
C VAL A 19 -22.61 18.11 -1.37
N SER A 20 -23.41 17.09 -1.02
CA SER A 20 -22.92 15.78 -0.63
C SER A 20 -22.29 15.10 -1.84
N VAL A 21 -21.00 14.78 -1.76
CA VAL A 21 -20.31 13.97 -2.78
C VAL A 21 -20.92 12.57 -2.75
N THR A 22 -21.54 12.19 -3.87
CA THR A 22 -22.25 10.92 -4.03
C THR A 22 -21.29 9.87 -4.58
N ALA A 23 -21.48 8.63 -4.11
CA ALA A 23 -20.74 7.41 -4.42
C ALA A 23 -20.22 7.31 -5.87
N LEU A 24 -18.90 7.13 -6.03
CA LEU A 24 -18.26 6.74 -7.28
C LEU A 24 -18.36 5.22 -7.46
N THR A 25 -19.00 4.80 -8.54
CA THR A 25 -18.96 3.43 -9.04
C THR A 25 -17.62 3.18 -9.74
N LEU A 26 -16.78 2.33 -9.17
CA LEU A 26 -15.44 2.00 -9.69
C LEU A 26 -15.47 0.68 -10.48
N ALA A 27 -15.24 0.74 -11.79
CA ALA A 27 -14.83 -0.41 -12.57
C ALA A 27 -13.31 -0.61 -12.38
N VAL A 28 -12.90 -1.76 -11.84
CA VAL A 28 -11.48 -2.13 -11.71
C VAL A 28 -11.06 -2.81 -13.02
N GLY A 29 -10.13 -2.20 -13.75
CA GLY A 29 -9.39 -2.90 -14.79
C GLY A 29 -8.24 -3.63 -14.12
N THR A 30 -8.30 -4.96 -14.13
CA THR A 30 -7.25 -5.85 -13.64
C THR A 30 -6.20 -6.01 -14.74
N SER A 31 -4.95 -5.65 -14.47
CA SER A 31 -3.83 -5.87 -15.38
C SER A 31 -3.08 -7.14 -15.03
N ALA A 32 -3.36 -8.23 -15.75
CA ALA A 32 -2.41 -9.34 -15.88
C ALA A 32 -2.59 -10.05 -17.22
N GLY A 33 -1.47 -10.30 -17.90
CA GLY A 33 -1.39 -11.10 -19.12
C GLY A 33 -1.76 -12.56 -18.88
N PRO A 34 -2.07 -13.32 -19.96
CA PRO A 34 -2.53 -14.70 -19.84
C PRO A 34 -1.38 -15.63 -19.43
N ALA A 35 -1.63 -16.45 -18.40
CA ALA A 35 -0.74 -17.52 -18.01
C ALA A 35 -0.83 -18.70 -18.99
N GLU A 36 0.26 -19.05 -19.70
CA GLU A 36 0.35 -20.33 -20.41
C GLU A 36 1.67 -21.08 -20.13
N ARG A 37 1.49 -22.25 -19.50
CA ARG A 37 2.28 -23.50 -19.45
C ARG A 37 3.82 -23.45 -19.58
N LEU A 38 4.42 -23.65 -18.40
CA LEU A 38 5.64 -24.38 -18.04
C LEU A 38 6.40 -25.14 -19.16
N ARG A 39 7.66 -24.75 -19.34
CA ARG A 39 8.77 -25.62 -19.74
C ARG A 39 9.96 -25.33 -18.81
N GLU A 40 10.36 -26.30 -17.98
CA GLU A 40 11.52 -26.24 -17.08
C GLU A 40 12.75 -26.96 -17.69
N PRO A 41 13.99 -26.80 -17.17
CA PRO A 41 14.59 -25.56 -16.66
C PRO A 41 16.07 -25.38 -17.11
N GLY A 42 16.56 -24.13 -17.11
CA GLY A 42 18.00 -23.81 -17.13
C GLY A 42 18.35 -23.01 -15.87
N ALA A 43 19.09 -23.63 -14.96
CA ALA A 43 19.44 -23.06 -13.66
C ALA A 43 20.47 -21.92 -13.79
N VAL A 44 20.16 -20.75 -13.22
CA VAL A 44 21.18 -19.80 -12.74
C VAL A 44 20.75 -19.32 -11.36
N ALA A 45 21.61 -19.58 -10.38
CA ALA A 45 21.40 -19.25 -8.98
C ALA A 45 21.73 -17.77 -8.70
N ALA A 46 20.79 -17.06 -8.06
CA ALA A 46 21.08 -15.88 -7.25
C ALA A 46 20.49 -16.14 -5.86
N GLY A 47 21.38 -16.34 -4.89
CA GLY A 47 21.09 -16.96 -3.61
C GLY A 47 20.33 -16.08 -2.62
N ALA A 48 19.27 -16.64 -2.05
CA ALA A 48 18.81 -16.28 -0.72
C ALA A 48 19.71 -16.99 0.32
N ASN A 49 20.24 -16.23 1.28
CA ASN A 49 21.15 -16.75 2.32
C ASN A 49 20.48 -17.87 3.16
N PRO A 50 21.13 -19.04 3.39
CA PRO A 50 20.50 -20.20 4.05
C PRO A 50 20.42 -20.15 5.60
N MET A 51 20.76 -19.03 6.25
CA MET A 51 20.95 -19.01 7.71
C MET A 51 19.68 -18.73 8.55
N THR A 52 18.52 -18.48 7.94
CA THR A 52 17.25 -18.19 8.64
C THR A 52 16.33 -19.42 8.83
N LEU A 53 16.70 -20.59 8.30
CA LEU A 53 15.80 -21.75 8.19
C LEU A 53 15.61 -22.56 9.48
N ALA A 54 16.49 -22.43 10.48
CA ALA A 54 16.40 -23.23 11.72
C ALA A 54 15.29 -22.79 12.70
N ARG A 55 14.70 -21.59 12.51
CA ARG A 55 13.52 -21.09 13.26
C ARG A 55 12.23 -21.10 12.43
N SER A 56 12.27 -21.62 11.20
CA SER A 56 11.11 -21.67 10.29
C SER A 56 10.04 -22.70 10.71
N SER A 57 10.39 -23.70 11.54
CA SER A 57 9.44 -24.76 11.94
C SER A 57 8.33 -24.26 12.88
N ALA A 58 8.64 -23.36 13.83
CA ALA A 58 7.69 -22.88 14.82
C ALA A 58 6.60 -21.97 14.22
N LEU A 59 6.93 -21.21 13.18
CA LEU A 59 5.99 -20.35 12.46
C LEU A 59 5.34 -21.04 11.26
N GLY A 60 5.82 -22.22 10.86
CA GLY A 60 5.30 -23.00 9.74
C GLY A 60 3.77 -23.11 9.70
N PRO A 61 3.09 -23.44 10.81
CA PRO A 61 1.62 -23.51 10.83
C PRO A 61 0.91 -22.18 10.55
N CYS A 62 1.59 -21.05 10.71
CA CYS A 62 1.06 -19.70 10.48
C CYS A 62 1.50 -19.10 9.14
N MET A 63 2.38 -19.77 8.39
CA MET A 63 2.72 -19.38 7.03
C MET A 63 1.64 -19.89 6.07
N ILE A 64 0.64 -19.06 5.83
CA ILE A 64 -0.41 -19.35 4.83
C ILE A 64 0.16 -19.25 3.42
N ARG A 65 -0.41 -20.04 2.50
CA ARG A 65 0.05 -20.09 1.11
C ARG A 65 -1.05 -19.68 0.13
N GLY A 66 -0.65 -18.91 -0.87
CA GLY A 66 -1.49 -18.63 -2.03
C GLY A 66 -1.56 -19.81 -2.98
N ALA A 67 -2.60 -19.85 -3.81
CA ALA A 67 -2.57 -20.68 -5.02
C ALA A 67 -1.84 -19.93 -6.13
N THR A 68 -1.21 -20.66 -7.04
CA THR A 68 -0.43 -20.08 -8.16
C THR A 68 -1.25 -19.15 -9.06
N ALA A 69 -2.57 -19.36 -9.14
CA ALA A 69 -3.47 -18.52 -9.92
C ALA A 69 -3.86 -17.20 -9.24
N VAL A 70 -3.56 -17.04 -7.94
CA VAL A 70 -3.94 -15.84 -7.18
C VAL A 70 -2.92 -14.74 -7.45
N GLN A 71 -3.41 -13.59 -7.90
CA GLN A 71 -2.58 -12.42 -8.16
C GLN A 71 -2.22 -11.72 -6.86
N MET A 72 -0.92 -11.43 -6.68
CA MET A 72 -0.36 -10.73 -5.52
C MET A 72 -0.84 -11.30 -4.18
N SER A 73 -0.88 -12.63 -4.06
CA SER A 73 -1.41 -13.32 -2.88
C SER A 73 -0.79 -12.85 -1.56
N GLU A 74 -1.60 -12.82 -0.49
CA GLU A 74 -1.15 -12.61 0.90
C GLU A 74 -0.25 -13.73 1.45
N GLY A 75 0.01 -14.79 0.69
CA GLY A 75 0.85 -15.91 1.11
C GLY A 75 2.28 -15.52 1.47
N VAL A 76 2.88 -16.30 2.37
CA VAL A 76 4.29 -16.19 2.78
C VAL A 76 4.99 -17.54 2.49
N PRO A 77 6.14 -17.54 1.80
CA PRO A 77 6.89 -16.37 1.31
C PRO A 77 6.24 -15.72 0.08
N THR A 78 6.57 -14.44 -0.16
CA THR A 78 6.29 -13.76 -1.43
C THR A 78 7.02 -14.50 -2.58
N PRO A 79 6.35 -14.81 -3.70
CA PRO A 79 6.99 -15.43 -4.87
C PRO A 79 8.13 -14.57 -5.45
N GLY A 80 8.92 -15.13 -6.36
CA GLY A 80 9.92 -14.36 -7.11
C GLY A 80 9.28 -13.40 -8.13
N GLY A 81 10.07 -12.46 -8.65
CA GLY A 81 9.66 -11.44 -9.63
C GLY A 81 9.54 -10.03 -9.03
N TYR A 82 9.17 -9.94 -7.77
CA TYR A 82 9.11 -8.69 -7.01
C TYR A 82 10.50 -8.20 -6.58
N SER A 83 10.66 -6.90 -6.36
CA SER A 83 11.89 -6.34 -5.81
C SER A 83 12.04 -6.73 -4.34
N LYS A 84 13.29 -6.80 -3.88
CA LYS A 84 13.58 -7.07 -2.46
C LYS A 84 13.01 -5.94 -1.58
N SER A 85 12.50 -6.30 -0.40
CA SER A 85 11.91 -5.37 0.57
C SER A 85 12.82 -5.05 1.76
N THR A 86 14.05 -5.56 1.79
CA THR A 86 15.00 -5.38 2.90
C THR A 86 16.40 -5.07 2.40
N GLY A 87 17.24 -4.54 3.30
CA GLY A 87 18.55 -4.01 2.95
C GLY A 87 18.42 -2.70 2.17
N THR A 88 19.44 -2.38 1.37
CA THR A 88 19.41 -1.18 0.51
C THR A 88 18.67 -1.48 -0.78
N VAL A 89 17.59 -0.75 -1.02
CA VAL A 89 16.83 -0.75 -2.29
C VAL A 89 17.12 0.56 -3.00
N ARG A 90 17.66 0.49 -4.22
CA ARG A 90 17.89 1.67 -5.07
C ARG A 90 16.74 1.82 -6.06
N ALA A 91 16.03 2.93 -5.96
CA ALA A 91 14.91 3.27 -6.82
C ALA A 91 15.36 4.30 -7.86
N LEU A 92 15.37 3.90 -9.13
CA LEU A 92 15.55 4.84 -10.23
C LEU A 92 14.29 5.69 -10.33
N THR A 93 14.40 7.01 -10.15
CA THR A 93 13.27 7.93 -10.25
C THR A 93 13.45 8.84 -11.45
N LEU A 94 12.59 8.67 -12.45
CA LEU A 94 12.58 9.46 -13.68
C LEU A 94 11.36 10.36 -13.70
N MET A 95 11.57 11.65 -13.94
CA MET A 95 10.50 12.62 -14.14
C MET A 95 10.23 12.75 -15.63
N VAL A 96 9.03 12.39 -16.06
CA VAL A 96 8.69 12.20 -17.48
C VAL A 96 7.63 13.21 -17.92
N ASP A 97 7.84 13.81 -19.10
CA ASP A 97 6.86 14.68 -19.74
C ASP A 97 6.72 14.38 -21.24
N PHE A 98 5.75 15.04 -21.90
CA PHE A 98 5.33 14.72 -23.26
C PHE A 98 5.31 15.97 -24.17
N PRO A 99 5.33 15.80 -25.51
CA PRO A 99 5.16 16.89 -26.48
C PRO A 99 3.93 17.77 -26.25
N ASP A 100 2.78 17.15 -25.97
CA ASP A 100 1.46 17.73 -25.71
C ASP A 100 1.23 18.10 -24.23
N ALA A 101 1.86 17.38 -23.30
CA ALA A 101 1.86 17.69 -21.88
C ALA A 101 3.28 17.98 -21.38
N LYS A 102 3.73 19.23 -21.54
CA LYS A 102 5.07 19.65 -21.09
C LYS A 102 5.10 19.82 -19.57
N GLY A 103 6.20 19.39 -18.96
CA GLY A 103 6.52 19.57 -17.55
C GLY A 103 6.50 21.03 -17.11
N PRO A 104 5.62 21.46 -16.20
CA PRO A 104 5.72 22.78 -15.60
C PRO A 104 6.86 22.82 -14.60
N GLY A 105 7.53 23.96 -14.46
CA GLY A 105 8.62 24.12 -13.49
C GLY A 105 9.79 23.17 -13.72
N SER A 106 10.55 22.88 -12.66
CA SER A 106 11.66 21.93 -12.74
C SER A 106 11.20 20.51 -12.45
N ALA A 107 11.85 19.53 -13.08
CA ALA A 107 11.62 18.12 -12.77
C ALA A 107 11.95 17.79 -11.31
N MET A 108 12.94 18.47 -10.72
CA MET A 108 13.28 18.26 -9.32
C MET A 108 12.22 18.79 -8.35
N ASP A 109 11.38 19.76 -8.76
CA ASP A 109 10.20 20.14 -7.97
C ASP A 109 9.22 18.95 -7.89
N ARG A 110 8.96 18.26 -9.01
CA ARG A 110 8.14 17.04 -9.05
C ARG A 110 8.76 15.91 -8.22
N PHE A 111 10.08 15.75 -8.23
CA PHE A 111 10.76 14.82 -7.34
C PHE A 111 10.56 15.17 -5.85
N GLY A 112 10.68 16.45 -5.52
CA GLY A 112 10.51 16.99 -4.16
C GLY A 112 9.08 16.89 -3.61
N GLU A 113 8.09 16.59 -4.45
CA GLU A 113 6.73 16.27 -3.99
C GLU A 113 6.68 14.93 -3.22
N PHE A 114 7.65 14.03 -3.43
CA PHE A 114 7.66 12.68 -2.85
C PHE A 114 8.83 12.39 -1.91
N PHE A 115 9.96 13.06 -2.09
CA PHE A 115 11.19 12.81 -1.35
C PHE A 115 11.65 14.04 -0.56
N PRO A 116 12.08 13.87 0.71
CA PRO A 116 12.48 12.61 1.37
C PRO A 116 11.35 11.81 2.04
N GLN A 117 10.11 12.29 2.06
CA GLN A 117 9.01 11.74 2.85
C GLN A 117 8.77 10.24 2.60
N THR A 118 8.82 9.78 1.35
CA THR A 118 8.69 8.35 0.99
C THR A 118 9.78 7.50 1.66
N SER A 119 11.04 7.97 1.65
CA SER A 119 12.16 7.25 2.26
C SER A 119 12.03 7.21 3.78
N GLU A 120 11.56 8.30 4.40
CA GLU A 120 11.31 8.37 5.84
C GLU A 120 10.14 7.48 6.27
N TRP A 121 9.08 7.42 5.47
CA TRP A 121 7.93 6.55 5.68
C TRP A 121 8.36 5.07 5.68
N PHE A 122 9.14 4.63 4.67
CA PHE A 122 9.66 3.26 4.61
C PHE A 122 10.65 2.94 5.74
N ARG A 123 11.51 3.89 6.11
CA ARG A 123 12.43 3.73 7.25
C ARG A 123 11.67 3.49 8.55
N THR A 124 10.59 4.24 8.76
CA THR A 124 9.71 4.10 9.93
C THR A 124 8.95 2.78 9.89
N ALA A 125 8.30 2.47 8.77
CA ALA A 125 7.51 1.26 8.61
C ALA A 125 8.34 -0.03 8.77
N SER A 126 9.58 -0.03 8.29
CA SER A 126 10.46 -1.19 8.30
C SER A 126 11.32 -1.33 9.55
N TYR A 127 11.22 -0.41 10.52
CA TYR A 127 12.14 -0.32 11.65
C TYR A 127 13.61 -0.21 11.21
N GLY A 128 13.86 0.47 10.09
CA GLY A 128 15.18 0.61 9.48
C GLY A 128 15.71 -0.64 8.76
N ARG A 129 14.89 -1.67 8.56
CA ARG A 129 15.28 -2.86 7.78
C ARG A 129 15.32 -2.63 6.28
N LEU A 130 14.62 -1.60 5.81
CA LEU A 130 14.67 -1.11 4.44
C LEU A 130 15.38 0.26 4.44
N ASP A 131 16.50 0.31 3.73
CA ASP A 131 17.20 1.53 3.36
C ASP A 131 16.79 1.87 1.93
N TYR A 132 15.70 2.63 1.80
CA TYR A 132 15.13 3.04 0.52
C TYR A 132 15.87 4.27 -0.01
N ARG A 133 16.55 4.14 -1.15
CA ARG A 133 17.33 5.20 -1.79
C ARG A 133 16.76 5.55 -3.15
N ALA A 134 16.03 6.67 -3.24
CA ALA A 134 15.63 7.23 -4.52
C ALA A 134 16.77 8.01 -5.15
N GLU A 135 17.03 7.75 -6.43
CA GLU A 135 18.06 8.42 -7.20
C GLU A 135 17.46 8.96 -8.50
N ALA A 136 17.73 10.24 -8.78
CA ALA A 136 17.30 10.91 -10.00
C ALA A 136 18.52 11.33 -10.84
N PRO A 137 19.21 10.38 -11.51
CA PRO A 137 20.40 10.68 -12.32
C PRO A 137 20.09 11.59 -13.52
N VAL A 138 18.81 11.72 -13.89
CA VAL A 138 18.32 12.66 -14.91
C VAL A 138 17.47 13.73 -14.20
N PRO A 139 18.06 14.85 -13.71
CA PRO A 139 17.37 15.86 -12.91
C PRO A 139 16.51 16.84 -13.73
N ARG A 140 16.23 16.50 -14.98
CA ARG A 140 15.45 17.29 -15.94
C ARG A 140 14.32 16.42 -16.48
N TRP A 141 13.29 17.04 -17.03
CA TRP A 141 12.21 16.32 -17.69
C TRP A 141 12.78 15.41 -18.79
N LEU A 142 12.52 14.11 -18.64
CA LEU A 142 12.79 13.10 -19.65
C LEU A 142 11.62 13.09 -20.64
N ARG A 143 11.79 13.82 -21.73
CA ARG A 143 10.75 14.01 -22.75
C ARG A 143 10.53 12.73 -23.55
N MET A 144 9.30 12.23 -23.54
CA MET A 144 8.87 11.12 -24.40
C MET A 144 8.76 11.54 -25.88
N PRO A 145 8.99 10.62 -26.83
CA PRO A 145 8.94 10.92 -28.26
C PRO A 145 7.51 11.12 -28.78
N LYS A 146 6.49 10.56 -28.11
CA LYS A 146 5.09 10.62 -28.51
C LYS A 146 4.27 11.49 -27.57
N PRO A 147 3.17 12.11 -28.04
CA PRO A 147 2.20 12.76 -27.15
C PRO A 147 1.62 11.76 -26.15
N PHE A 148 1.26 12.23 -24.96
CA PHE A 148 0.67 11.42 -23.89
C PHE A 148 -0.55 10.64 -24.40
N GLU A 149 -1.43 11.29 -25.16
CA GLU A 149 -2.64 10.67 -25.72
C GLU A 149 -2.35 9.48 -26.65
N ALA A 150 -1.18 9.44 -27.30
CA ALA A 150 -0.83 8.35 -28.22
C ALA A 150 -0.54 7.03 -27.51
N TYR A 151 -0.20 7.04 -26.22
CA TYR A 151 0.01 5.82 -25.45
C TYR A 151 -1.30 5.16 -24.99
N GLY A 152 -2.46 5.83 -25.11
CA GLY A 152 -3.77 5.25 -24.79
C GLY A 152 -3.92 4.82 -23.32
N LEU A 153 -3.31 5.56 -22.39
CA LEU A 153 -3.24 5.20 -20.97
C LEU A 153 -4.50 5.66 -20.23
N GLU A 154 -5.44 4.74 -20.05
CA GLU A 154 -6.68 4.95 -19.31
C GLU A 154 -6.67 4.21 -17.97
N ARG A 155 -7.65 4.50 -17.11
CA ARG A 155 -7.76 3.84 -15.80
C ARG A 155 -8.01 2.35 -15.98
N GLY A 156 -7.15 1.53 -15.36
CA GLY A 156 -7.24 0.07 -15.45
C GLY A 156 -6.76 -0.50 -16.78
N ALA A 157 -6.05 0.29 -17.60
CA ALA A 157 -5.44 -0.21 -18.81
C ALA A 157 -4.43 -1.34 -18.49
N PRO A 158 -4.43 -2.43 -19.29
CA PRO A 158 -3.43 -3.48 -19.17
C PRO A 158 -2.03 -2.96 -19.54
N PHE A 159 -1.00 -3.77 -19.26
CA PHE A 159 0.38 -3.40 -19.62
C PHE A 159 0.54 -3.18 -21.13
N ASP A 160 -0.14 -4.00 -21.93
CA ASP A 160 -0.01 -4.00 -23.39
C ASP A 160 -1.20 -3.31 -24.09
N PRO A 161 -0.97 -2.52 -25.16
CA PRO A 161 0.36 -2.13 -25.69
C PRO A 161 0.95 -0.88 -25.02
N GLY A 162 0.11 -0.05 -24.38
CA GLY A 162 0.45 1.33 -24.03
C GLY A 162 1.59 1.47 -23.01
N TYR A 163 1.53 0.74 -21.90
CA TYR A 163 2.59 0.80 -20.88
C TYR A 163 3.87 0.12 -21.36
N ARG A 164 3.79 -0.96 -22.15
CA ARG A 164 4.97 -1.54 -22.80
C ARG A 164 5.69 -0.50 -23.63
N GLU A 165 4.97 0.15 -24.54
CA GLU A 165 5.51 1.18 -25.43
C GLU A 165 6.09 2.36 -24.66
N LEU A 166 5.42 2.79 -23.58
CA LEU A 166 5.93 3.84 -22.69
C LEU A 166 7.25 3.41 -22.01
N VAL A 167 7.34 2.18 -21.49
CA VAL A 167 8.57 1.67 -20.85
C VAL A 167 9.70 1.59 -21.88
N GLU A 168 9.43 1.09 -23.08
CA GLU A 168 10.43 1.03 -24.17
C GLU A 168 10.97 2.41 -24.52
N ASP A 169 10.09 3.41 -24.65
CA ASP A 169 10.49 4.80 -24.93
C ASP A 169 11.26 5.44 -23.74
N ILE A 170 10.87 5.15 -22.49
CA ILE A 170 11.60 5.58 -21.29
C ILE A 170 13.00 4.99 -21.27
N VAL A 171 13.13 3.68 -21.49
CA VAL A 171 14.42 2.98 -21.55
C VAL A 171 15.29 3.62 -22.62
N ALA A 172 14.81 3.70 -23.86
CA ALA A 172 15.57 4.29 -24.97
C ALA A 172 16.04 5.73 -24.70
N ALA A 173 15.23 6.54 -23.99
CA ALA A 173 15.56 7.92 -23.67
C ALA A 173 16.54 8.06 -22.49
N ALA A 174 16.49 7.15 -21.52
CA ALA A 174 17.30 7.18 -20.29
C ALA A 174 18.65 6.45 -20.42
N ASP A 175 18.69 5.39 -21.22
CA ASP A 175 19.83 4.47 -21.42
C ASP A 175 21.19 5.17 -21.63
N PRO A 176 21.30 6.28 -22.40
CA PRO A 176 22.59 6.97 -22.54
C PRO A 176 23.18 7.57 -21.25
N ARG A 177 22.43 7.59 -20.14
CA ARG A 177 22.82 8.21 -18.87
C ARG A 177 22.59 7.32 -17.65
N VAL A 178 21.91 6.20 -17.81
CA VAL A 178 21.42 5.37 -16.73
C VAL A 178 21.74 3.93 -17.06
N ASP A 179 22.43 3.25 -16.15
CA ASP A 179 22.60 1.80 -16.19
C ASP A 179 21.51 1.17 -15.32
N PHE A 180 20.52 0.53 -15.93
CA PHE A 180 19.37 -0.02 -15.23
C PHE A 180 19.75 -1.18 -14.29
N ARG A 181 20.93 -1.80 -14.46
CA ARG A 181 21.42 -2.85 -13.56
C ARG A 181 21.74 -2.36 -12.15
N ASP A 182 21.95 -1.05 -11.99
CA ASP A 182 22.26 -0.46 -10.69
C ASP A 182 21.03 -0.31 -9.78
N TYR A 183 19.82 -0.45 -10.34
CA TYR A 183 18.56 -0.16 -9.67
C TYR A 183 17.70 -1.40 -9.45
N ASP A 184 16.99 -1.43 -8.33
CA ASP A 184 16.09 -2.53 -7.94
C ASP A 184 14.65 -2.32 -8.43
N LEU A 185 14.26 -1.08 -8.72
CA LEU A 185 12.93 -0.69 -9.21
C LEU A 185 12.96 0.63 -9.97
N LEU A 186 11.91 0.90 -10.75
CA LEU A 186 11.69 2.15 -11.49
C LEU A 186 10.46 2.90 -10.94
N ASN A 187 10.64 4.16 -10.56
CA ASN A 187 9.58 5.12 -10.35
C ASN A 187 9.52 6.08 -11.55
N VAL A 188 8.36 6.17 -12.19
CA VAL A 188 8.07 7.12 -13.26
C VAL A 188 7.14 8.19 -12.71
N LEU A 189 7.69 9.35 -12.40
CA LEU A 189 6.92 10.51 -11.96
C LEU A 189 6.48 11.29 -13.19
N ILE A 190 5.25 11.04 -13.63
CA ILE A 190 4.66 11.69 -14.79
C ILE A 190 4.36 13.15 -14.43
N THR A 191 4.53 14.04 -15.40
CA THR A 191 4.19 15.45 -15.27
C THR A 191 2.75 15.66 -14.79
N PRO A 192 2.49 16.58 -13.84
CA PRO A 192 1.19 16.69 -13.19
C PRO A 192 0.04 17.17 -14.10
N ASN A 193 0.33 17.62 -15.31
CA ASN A 193 -0.63 18.06 -16.33
C ASN A 193 -0.87 17.03 -17.45
N ALA A 194 -0.33 15.82 -17.33
CA ALA A 194 -0.66 14.71 -18.21
C ALA A 194 -1.74 13.84 -17.56
N GLY A 195 -2.83 13.61 -18.29
CA GLY A 195 -4.00 12.88 -17.80
C GLY A 195 -4.98 13.73 -16.97
N PRO A 196 -6.12 13.14 -16.56
CA PRO A 196 -7.11 13.78 -15.71
C PRO A 196 -6.57 14.10 -14.30
N SER A 197 -7.23 15.02 -13.60
CA SER A 197 -6.93 15.30 -12.19
C SER A 197 -7.08 14.05 -11.33
N ALA A 198 -6.31 13.92 -10.24
CA ALA A 198 -6.45 12.80 -9.31
C ALA A 198 -7.86 12.72 -8.71
N LEU A 199 -8.52 13.87 -8.50
CA LEU A 199 -9.92 13.95 -8.05
C LEU A 199 -10.94 13.42 -9.06
N ASP A 200 -10.59 13.41 -10.35
CA ASP A 200 -11.46 12.91 -11.42
C ASP A 200 -11.21 11.41 -11.66
N THR A 201 -9.95 10.98 -11.67
CA THR A 201 -9.56 9.61 -11.96
C THR A 201 -8.15 9.33 -11.43
N VAL A 202 -8.02 8.31 -10.58
CA VAL A 202 -6.71 7.78 -10.17
C VAL A 202 -6.15 6.92 -11.31
N LEU A 203 -5.07 7.41 -11.93
CA LEU A 203 -4.33 6.70 -12.99
C LEU A 203 -3.03 6.04 -12.49
N SER A 204 -2.57 6.39 -11.28
CA SER A 204 -1.36 5.78 -10.72
C SER A 204 -1.51 4.26 -10.66
N VAL A 205 -0.43 3.57 -11.04
CA VAL A 205 -0.43 2.12 -11.18
C VAL A 205 1.00 1.59 -11.06
N THR A 206 1.10 0.35 -10.56
CA THR A 206 2.35 -0.39 -10.54
C THR A 206 2.21 -1.70 -11.30
N PHE A 207 3.19 -1.96 -12.16
CA PHE A 207 3.42 -3.28 -12.74
C PHE A 207 4.59 -3.91 -12.00
N ALA A 208 4.30 -4.95 -11.22
CA ALA A 208 5.28 -5.64 -10.38
C ALA A 208 5.39 -7.11 -10.76
N GLY A 209 6.61 -7.65 -10.76
CA GLY A 209 6.89 -9.01 -11.20
C GLY A 209 6.50 -9.28 -12.65
N ASN A 210 6.47 -8.26 -13.51
CA ASN A 210 6.05 -8.39 -14.90
C ASN A 210 7.08 -9.20 -15.70
N THR A 211 6.76 -10.46 -16.02
CA THR A 211 7.63 -11.37 -16.77
C THR A 211 7.78 -11.01 -18.24
N GLU A 212 6.91 -10.14 -18.77
CA GLU A 212 6.89 -9.71 -20.17
C GLU A 212 7.44 -8.29 -20.35
N ALA A 213 8.01 -7.72 -19.29
CA ALA A 213 8.56 -6.37 -19.31
C ALA A 213 9.72 -6.21 -20.31
N PRO A 214 9.85 -5.02 -20.94
CA PRO A 214 11.02 -4.68 -21.74
C PRO A 214 12.33 -4.84 -20.97
N MET A 215 13.41 -5.11 -21.72
CA MET A 215 14.77 -5.24 -21.19
C MET A 215 15.52 -3.91 -21.31
N ALA A 216 16.29 -3.56 -20.29
CA ALA A 216 17.22 -2.44 -20.26
C ALA A 216 18.55 -2.92 -19.66
N ASP A 217 19.68 -2.66 -20.31
CA ASP A 217 21.01 -3.14 -19.85
C ASP A 217 21.08 -4.65 -19.51
N GLY A 218 20.27 -5.47 -20.17
CA GLY A 218 20.19 -6.91 -19.92
C GLY A 218 19.41 -7.33 -18.67
N VAL A 219 18.70 -6.40 -18.01
CA VAL A 219 17.75 -6.69 -16.93
C VAL A 219 16.32 -6.32 -17.32
N PRO A 220 15.30 -7.06 -16.85
CA PRO A 220 13.91 -6.71 -17.13
C PRO A 220 13.46 -5.54 -16.26
N VAL A 221 12.75 -4.57 -16.85
CA VAL A 221 12.08 -3.47 -16.12
C VAL A 221 10.75 -3.98 -15.54
N ALA A 222 10.83 -5.04 -14.73
CA ALA A 222 9.68 -5.82 -14.27
C ALA A 222 8.90 -5.20 -13.10
N ASN A 223 9.48 -4.18 -12.45
CA ASN A 223 8.93 -3.51 -11.29
C ASN A 223 8.96 -1.99 -11.52
N ALA A 224 7.86 -1.46 -12.04
CA ALA A 224 7.72 -0.06 -12.42
C ALA A 224 6.43 0.53 -11.85
N SER A 225 6.57 1.62 -11.09
CA SER A 225 5.46 2.42 -10.56
C SER A 225 5.31 3.71 -11.36
N PHE A 226 4.10 4.00 -11.84
CA PHE A 226 3.78 5.20 -12.59
C PHE A 226 2.90 6.10 -11.73
N VAL A 227 3.35 7.32 -11.47
CA VAL A 227 2.61 8.28 -10.64
C VAL A 227 2.17 9.48 -11.48
N TYR A 228 0.86 9.57 -11.69
CA TYR A 228 0.22 10.63 -12.46
C TYR A 228 -0.29 11.75 -11.57
N SER A 229 -0.52 12.92 -12.17
CA SER A 229 -1.23 14.06 -11.57
C SER A 229 -0.61 14.56 -10.25
N ARG A 230 -1.14 15.66 -9.71
CA ARG A 230 -0.88 15.99 -8.30
C ARG A 230 -1.85 15.18 -7.45
N GLN A 231 -1.32 14.51 -6.44
CA GLN A 231 -2.09 13.74 -5.46
C GLN A 231 -2.70 14.67 -4.40
N ASP A 232 -3.37 15.73 -4.87
CA ASP A 232 -4.12 16.65 -4.04
C ASP A 232 -5.55 16.11 -3.91
N ASP A 233 -5.85 15.61 -2.72
CA ASP A 233 -7.14 15.01 -2.38
C ASP A 233 -8.20 16.06 -2.00
N GLY A 234 -7.88 17.36 -2.17
CA GLY A 234 -8.77 18.49 -1.90
C GLY A 234 -8.98 18.78 -0.42
N SER A 235 -8.30 18.05 0.49
CA SER A 235 -8.39 18.26 1.94
C SER A 235 -7.60 19.49 2.43
N GLY A 236 -6.71 20.02 1.58
CA GLY A 236 -5.77 21.08 1.95
C GLY A 236 -4.50 20.57 2.65
N THR A 237 -4.30 19.25 2.76
CA THR A 237 -3.12 18.63 3.38
C THR A 237 -2.13 18.08 2.37
N TYR A 238 -2.17 18.53 1.10
CA TYR A 238 -1.32 18.02 0.01
C TYR A 238 0.18 17.93 0.38
N GLY A 239 0.73 18.95 1.05
CA GLY A 239 2.13 18.94 1.48
C GLY A 239 2.49 17.88 2.52
N GLU A 240 1.48 17.35 3.22
CA GLU A 240 1.60 16.32 4.26
C GLU A 240 1.26 14.92 3.72
N THR A 241 0.35 14.82 2.76
CA THR A 241 -0.25 13.54 2.35
C THR A 241 0.01 13.16 0.89
N GLY A 242 0.38 14.11 0.03
CA GLY A 242 0.52 13.91 -1.42
C GLY A 242 1.62 12.92 -1.83
N TYR A 243 2.60 12.67 -0.95
CA TYR A 243 3.66 11.69 -1.23
C TYR A 243 3.17 10.24 -1.11
N ARG A 244 2.06 9.98 -0.39
CA ARG A 244 1.66 8.65 0.10
C ARG A 244 1.28 7.65 -0.99
N VAL A 245 0.89 8.12 -2.18
CA VAL A 245 0.69 7.24 -3.33
C VAL A 245 1.97 6.46 -3.65
N LEU A 246 3.16 7.05 -3.48
CA LEU A 246 4.39 6.38 -3.90
C LEU A 246 4.76 5.20 -2.97
N PRO A 247 4.66 5.32 -1.63
CA PRO A 247 4.70 4.16 -0.74
C PRO A 247 3.66 3.07 -1.04
N HIS A 248 2.43 3.43 -1.41
CA HIS A 248 1.39 2.47 -1.84
C HIS A 248 1.83 1.71 -3.08
N GLU A 249 2.18 2.44 -4.14
CA GLU A 249 2.65 1.87 -5.42
C GLU A 249 3.89 0.99 -5.24
N ASN A 250 4.85 1.42 -4.41
CA ASN A 250 6.03 0.61 -4.12
C ASN A 250 5.74 -0.59 -3.18
N GLY A 251 4.63 -0.57 -2.43
CA GLY A 251 4.12 -1.75 -1.73
C GLY A 251 3.85 -2.91 -2.71
N HIS A 252 3.31 -2.60 -3.89
CA HIS A 252 3.11 -3.58 -4.96
C HIS A 252 4.43 -4.11 -5.53
N VAL A 253 5.43 -3.24 -5.71
CA VAL A 253 6.79 -3.64 -6.13
C VAL A 253 7.39 -4.67 -5.17
N PHE A 254 7.05 -4.61 -3.89
CA PHE A 254 7.47 -5.58 -2.87
C PHE A 254 6.54 -6.80 -2.71
N GLY A 255 5.47 -6.87 -3.51
CA GLY A 255 4.56 -8.01 -3.58
C GLY A 255 3.37 -7.95 -2.61
N LEU A 256 2.91 -6.76 -2.23
CA LEU A 256 1.66 -6.57 -1.50
C LEU A 256 0.46 -6.33 -2.45
N PRO A 257 -0.71 -6.91 -2.17
CA PRO A 257 -1.93 -6.63 -2.94
C PRO A 257 -2.61 -5.34 -2.50
N ASP A 258 -3.50 -4.83 -3.37
CA ASP A 258 -4.57 -3.91 -2.99
C ASP A 258 -5.55 -4.60 -2.03
N LEU A 259 -5.90 -3.91 -0.95
CA LEU A 259 -6.81 -4.42 0.08
C LEU A 259 -8.24 -3.89 -0.07
N TYR A 260 -8.44 -2.80 -0.81
CA TYR A 260 -9.77 -2.27 -1.08
C TYR A 260 -10.57 -3.19 -2.01
N THR A 261 -11.88 -3.01 -2.04
CA THR A 261 -12.78 -3.69 -2.98
C THR A 261 -13.35 -2.68 -3.99
N GLN A 262 -14.20 -3.14 -4.90
CA GLN A 262 -14.98 -2.23 -5.76
C GLN A 262 -15.86 -1.24 -4.96
N GLU A 263 -16.17 -1.56 -3.70
CA GLU A 263 -16.94 -0.72 -2.79
C GLU A 263 -16.04 0.29 -2.03
N GLY A 264 -14.72 0.25 -2.25
CA GLY A 264 -13.72 1.12 -1.64
C GLY A 264 -12.97 0.48 -0.47
N GLY A 265 -12.40 1.32 0.40
CA GLY A 265 -11.53 0.91 1.51
C GLY A 265 -12.24 0.20 2.67
N GLY A 266 -13.56 -0.03 2.62
CA GLY A 266 -14.35 -0.53 3.75
C GLY A 266 -14.02 -1.93 4.26
N ALA A 267 -13.10 -2.66 3.62
CA ALA A 267 -12.58 -3.93 4.12
C ALA A 267 -11.51 -3.73 5.22
N VAL A 268 -10.63 -2.72 5.08
CA VAL A 268 -9.49 -2.50 5.99
C VAL A 268 -9.44 -1.06 6.49
N GLY A 269 -9.79 -0.10 5.65
CA GLY A 269 -9.77 1.33 5.94
C GLY A 269 -8.35 1.83 6.14
N HIS A 270 -8.22 2.96 6.83
CA HIS A 270 -6.94 3.61 7.09
C HIS A 270 -5.92 2.77 7.88
N TRP A 271 -6.24 1.56 8.33
CA TRP A 271 -5.29 0.72 9.05
C TRP A 271 -4.15 0.17 8.18
N ASP A 272 -4.26 0.27 6.85
CA ASP A 272 -3.19 -0.09 5.91
C ASP A 272 -3.18 0.85 4.69
N ILE A 273 -1.99 1.30 4.29
CA ILE A 273 -1.82 2.14 3.10
C ILE A 273 -2.19 1.41 1.80
N MET A 274 -2.14 0.08 1.76
CA MET A 274 -2.62 -0.73 0.64
C MET A 274 -4.16 -0.77 0.53
N SER A 275 -4.87 -0.21 1.51
CA SER A 275 -6.33 -0.03 1.46
C SER A 275 -6.72 1.43 1.23
N GLU A 276 -6.09 2.36 1.94
CA GLU A 276 -6.36 3.81 1.84
C GLU A 276 -5.03 4.56 1.86
N ASP A 277 -4.62 5.05 0.70
CA ASP A 277 -3.39 5.81 0.47
C ASP A 277 -3.60 7.33 0.53
N TRP A 278 -4.85 7.79 0.55
CA TRP A 278 -5.23 9.19 0.79
C TRP A 278 -5.60 9.46 2.25
N GLY A 279 -5.74 10.74 2.63
CA GLY A 279 -6.12 11.12 4.00
C GLY A 279 -4.97 11.06 5.00
N ALA A 280 -5.27 10.65 6.25
CA ALA A 280 -4.28 10.64 7.32
C ALA A 280 -3.23 9.54 7.14
N ASN A 281 -1.96 9.85 7.47
CA ASN A 281 -0.88 8.88 7.38
C ASN A 281 -1.17 7.62 8.21
N ASN A 282 -0.77 6.48 7.64
CA ASN A 282 -0.95 5.17 8.21
C ASN A 282 0.27 4.29 7.92
N ASP A 283 0.43 3.26 8.75
CA ASP A 283 1.44 2.24 8.56
C ASP A 283 0.88 1.01 7.80
N PHE A 284 1.76 0.09 7.41
CA PHE A 284 1.34 -1.25 7.02
C PHE A 284 0.84 -2.05 8.22
N LEU A 285 -0.10 -2.95 7.98
CA LEU A 285 -0.47 -4.01 8.91
C LEU A 285 0.77 -4.85 9.26
N GLY A 286 0.82 -5.34 10.49
CA GLY A 286 1.86 -6.22 11.00
C GLY A 286 1.99 -7.50 10.19
N TRP A 287 0.89 -7.97 9.56
CA TRP A 287 0.93 -9.07 8.60
C TRP A 287 1.81 -8.73 7.38
N HIS A 288 1.58 -7.58 6.75
CA HIS A 288 2.41 -7.11 5.64
C HIS A 288 3.86 -6.86 6.08
N LYS A 289 4.08 -6.25 7.25
CA LYS A 289 5.44 -6.12 7.82
C LYS A 289 6.11 -7.48 8.03
N TRP A 290 5.38 -8.54 8.40
CA TRP A 290 5.94 -9.89 8.50
C TRP A 290 6.26 -10.47 7.13
N LYS A 291 5.31 -10.40 6.18
CA LYS A 291 5.48 -10.85 4.79
C LYS A 291 6.68 -10.19 4.11
N LEU A 292 6.91 -8.91 4.37
CA LEU A 292 8.03 -8.12 3.85
C LEU A 292 9.36 -8.37 4.59
N GLY A 293 9.39 -9.22 5.62
CA GLY A 293 10.61 -9.51 6.41
C GLY A 293 11.01 -8.40 7.38
N TRP A 294 10.10 -7.48 7.69
CA TRP A 294 10.33 -6.38 8.63
C TRP A 294 10.06 -6.77 10.08
N LEU A 295 9.23 -7.79 10.30
CA LEU A 295 9.14 -8.47 11.59
C LEU A 295 10.02 -9.72 11.62
N THR A 296 10.86 -9.82 12.64
CA THR A 296 11.65 -11.04 12.90
C THR A 296 10.77 -12.17 13.42
N PRO A 297 11.22 -13.45 13.32
CA PRO A 297 10.50 -14.57 13.93
C PRO A 297 10.23 -14.39 15.43
N GLU A 298 11.10 -13.68 16.15
CA GLU A 298 10.96 -13.36 17.57
C GLU A 298 9.88 -12.32 17.85
N GLN A 299 9.39 -11.61 16.83
CA GLN A 299 8.32 -10.63 16.95
C GLN A 299 6.95 -11.19 16.53
N VAL A 300 6.90 -12.43 16.04
CA VAL A 300 5.66 -13.08 15.57
C VAL A 300 5.31 -14.25 16.48
N ASN A 301 4.07 -14.28 16.97
CA ASN A 301 3.49 -15.40 17.70
C ASN A 301 2.61 -16.23 16.77
N CYS A 302 2.73 -17.56 16.86
CA CYS A 302 1.88 -18.49 16.11
C CYS A 302 0.99 -19.30 17.05
N ALA A 303 -0.31 -19.01 17.06
CA ALA A 303 -1.29 -19.73 17.87
C ALA A 303 -2.01 -20.79 17.05
N SER A 304 -1.30 -21.87 16.69
CA SER A 304 -1.85 -22.98 15.89
C SER A 304 -2.38 -24.15 16.73
N LEU A 305 -1.94 -24.27 17.98
CA LEU A 305 -2.29 -25.39 18.87
C LEU A 305 -3.68 -25.22 19.49
N LYS A 306 -4.35 -26.35 19.73
CA LYS A 306 -5.63 -26.40 20.47
C LYS A 306 -5.42 -26.02 21.94
N GLY A 307 -6.50 -25.55 22.57
CA GLY A 307 -6.53 -25.15 23.98
C GLY A 307 -6.46 -23.63 24.16
N THR A 308 -6.04 -23.22 25.36
CA THR A 308 -5.96 -21.81 25.75
C THR A 308 -4.49 -21.38 25.82
N SER A 309 -4.16 -20.28 25.16
CA SER A 309 -2.81 -19.69 25.13
C SER A 309 -2.89 -18.20 25.43
N GLN A 310 -1.86 -17.63 26.05
CA GLN A 310 -1.75 -16.20 26.31
C GLN A 310 -0.51 -15.62 25.62
N TYR A 311 -0.66 -14.42 25.07
CA TYR A 311 0.39 -13.71 24.35
C TYR A 311 0.39 -12.24 24.77
N THR A 312 1.57 -11.65 24.87
CA THR A 312 1.71 -10.20 25.04
C THR A 312 1.94 -9.56 23.67
N LEU A 313 1.27 -8.46 23.38
CA LEU A 313 1.46 -7.65 22.18
C LEU A 313 1.98 -6.26 22.55
N THR A 314 3.08 -5.87 21.94
CA THR A 314 3.68 -4.54 22.05
C THR A 314 3.16 -3.66 20.91
N PRO A 315 2.92 -2.34 21.13
CA PRO A 315 2.43 -1.46 20.08
C PRO A 315 3.25 -1.55 18.80
N LEU A 316 2.58 -1.62 17.64
CA LEU A 316 3.23 -1.83 16.35
C LEU A 316 4.28 -0.77 16.04
N SER A 317 4.00 0.49 16.40
CA SER A 317 4.90 1.62 16.19
C SER A 317 6.17 1.62 17.05
N SER A 318 6.21 0.87 18.14
CA SER A 318 7.38 0.80 19.02
C SER A 318 8.46 -0.13 18.44
N PRO A 319 9.76 0.07 18.70
CA PRO A 319 10.79 -0.92 18.37
C PRO A 319 10.65 -2.22 19.19
N GLY A 320 11.09 -3.36 18.64
CA GLY A 320 11.18 -4.64 19.36
C GLY A 320 9.86 -5.21 19.87
N GLY A 321 9.90 -6.19 20.78
CA GLY A 321 8.69 -6.80 21.37
C GLY A 321 7.86 -7.65 20.39
N ARG A 322 6.89 -8.40 20.92
CA ARG A 322 5.99 -9.23 20.10
C ARG A 322 4.94 -8.34 19.43
N LYS A 323 4.96 -8.26 18.10
CA LYS A 323 4.13 -7.33 17.30
C LYS A 323 2.87 -7.97 16.75
N LEU A 324 3.03 -9.18 16.22
CA LEU A 324 2.00 -9.88 15.49
C LEU A 324 1.70 -11.20 16.18
N LEU A 325 0.42 -11.51 16.34
CA LEU A 325 -0.06 -12.83 16.67
C LEU A 325 -0.91 -13.33 15.50
N PHE A 326 -0.57 -14.50 14.96
CA PHE A 326 -1.36 -15.13 13.91
C PHE A 326 -2.05 -16.39 14.41
N VAL A 327 -3.35 -16.50 14.12
CA VAL A 327 -4.23 -17.62 14.47
C VAL A 327 -4.69 -18.27 13.17
N PRO A 328 -4.01 -19.31 12.66
CA PRO A 328 -4.33 -19.91 11.36
C PRO A 328 -5.68 -20.62 11.43
N VAL A 329 -6.56 -20.40 10.46
CA VAL A 329 -7.82 -21.15 10.31
C VAL A 329 -7.60 -22.39 9.44
N GLY A 330 -6.71 -22.28 8.44
CA GLY A 330 -6.24 -23.36 7.60
C GLY A 330 -4.95 -22.97 6.88
N GLY A 331 -4.55 -23.73 5.85
CA GLY A 331 -3.31 -23.45 5.11
C GLY A 331 -3.34 -22.19 4.23
N ARG A 332 -4.48 -21.51 4.11
CA ARG A 332 -4.68 -20.35 3.23
C ARG A 332 -5.18 -19.10 3.92
N SER A 333 -5.66 -19.20 5.16
CA SER A 333 -6.26 -18.06 5.85
C SER A 333 -6.15 -18.18 7.36
N GLY A 334 -6.29 -17.04 8.04
CA GLY A 334 -6.24 -16.95 9.49
C GLY A 334 -6.55 -15.55 9.98
N TYR A 335 -6.47 -15.36 11.29
CA TYR A 335 -6.64 -14.07 11.93
C TYR A 335 -5.29 -13.53 12.38
N ALA A 336 -4.97 -12.34 11.92
CA ALA A 336 -3.87 -11.55 12.44
C ALA A 336 -4.38 -10.63 13.55
N VAL A 337 -3.56 -10.47 14.57
CA VAL A 337 -3.85 -9.73 15.79
C VAL A 337 -2.64 -8.88 16.14
N GLU A 338 -2.85 -7.58 16.26
CA GLU A 338 -1.79 -6.61 16.52
C GLU A 338 -2.28 -5.47 17.41
N LEU A 339 -1.36 -4.77 18.07
CA LEU A 339 -1.69 -3.63 18.91
C LEU A 339 -1.41 -2.33 18.16
N ARG A 340 -2.46 -1.56 17.86
CA ARG A 340 -2.38 -0.26 17.19
C ARG A 340 -2.55 0.88 18.19
N THR A 341 -1.61 1.81 18.17
CA THR A 341 -1.60 3.04 18.97
C THR A 341 -1.11 4.17 18.07
N LYS A 342 -1.35 5.43 18.46
CA LYS A 342 -0.75 6.56 17.74
C LYS A 342 0.78 6.51 17.83
N GLY A 343 1.47 6.60 16.69
CA GLY A 343 2.93 6.60 16.62
C GLY A 343 3.46 5.91 15.36
N GLY A 344 4.75 6.10 15.05
CA GLY A 344 5.28 5.66 13.75
C GLY A 344 4.58 6.41 12.62
N ASN A 345 4.13 5.68 11.59
CA ASN A 345 3.34 6.26 10.49
C ASN A 345 1.84 6.40 10.85
N ASP A 346 1.38 5.81 11.95
CA ASP A 346 -0.02 5.87 12.38
C ASP A 346 -0.33 7.20 13.09
N GLU A 347 -0.77 8.20 12.33
CA GLU A 347 -1.08 9.53 12.86
C GLU A 347 -2.50 9.63 13.46
N ALA A 348 -3.46 8.89 12.89
CA ALA A 348 -4.89 9.02 13.17
C ALA A 348 -5.51 7.83 13.94
N VAL A 349 -4.85 7.35 15.00
CA VAL A 349 -5.40 6.31 15.88
C VAL A 349 -6.22 6.94 17.01
N CYS A 350 -7.50 7.24 16.76
CA CYS A 350 -8.39 7.83 17.76
C CYS A 350 -8.82 6.84 18.85
N ARG A 351 -8.74 5.53 18.58
CA ARG A 351 -9.00 4.48 19.57
C ARG A 351 -7.87 3.44 19.58
N PRO A 352 -6.84 3.63 20.41
CA PRO A 352 -5.80 2.61 20.59
C PRO A 352 -6.36 1.30 21.15
N GLY A 353 -5.84 0.17 20.64
CA GLY A 353 -6.26 -1.17 21.05
C GLY A 353 -5.80 -2.28 20.10
N VAL A 354 -6.31 -3.48 20.30
CA VAL A 354 -5.97 -4.66 19.51
C VAL A 354 -6.79 -4.69 18.23
N LEU A 355 -6.15 -4.53 17.07
CA LEU A 355 -6.78 -4.74 15.78
C LEU A 355 -6.78 -6.24 15.45
N ILE A 356 -7.94 -6.77 15.05
CA ILE A 356 -8.10 -8.16 14.64
C ILE A 356 -8.61 -8.14 13.20
N TYR A 357 -7.94 -8.85 12.30
CA TYR A 357 -8.32 -8.88 10.90
C TYR A 357 -8.08 -10.27 10.30
N LYS A 358 -8.94 -10.66 9.37
CA LYS A 358 -8.78 -11.90 8.59
C LYS A 358 -7.81 -11.64 7.45
N VAL A 359 -6.89 -12.56 7.23
CA VAL A 359 -6.01 -12.62 6.05
C VAL A 359 -6.38 -13.87 5.25
N ASP A 360 -6.54 -13.73 3.93
CA ASP A 360 -6.88 -14.81 3.03
C ASP A 360 -5.98 -14.80 1.78
N ALA A 361 -5.02 -15.72 1.73
CA ALA A 361 -4.12 -15.89 0.60
C ALA A 361 -4.81 -16.47 -0.65
N GLY A 362 -6.10 -16.81 -0.56
CA GLY A 362 -6.89 -17.31 -1.69
C GLY A 362 -7.71 -16.26 -2.43
N VAL A 363 -7.59 -14.99 -2.08
CA VAL A 363 -8.33 -13.88 -2.68
C VAL A 363 -7.36 -13.01 -3.48
N ASP A 364 -7.76 -12.61 -4.68
CA ASP A 364 -6.96 -11.74 -5.54
C ASP A 364 -6.88 -10.31 -4.99
N THR A 365 -5.81 -9.62 -5.39
CA THR A 365 -5.67 -8.16 -5.22
C THR A 365 -6.93 -7.41 -5.65
N GLY A 366 -7.35 -6.41 -4.88
CA GLY A 366 -8.53 -5.59 -5.17
C GLY A 366 -9.88 -6.29 -4.90
N LEU A 367 -9.87 -7.52 -4.36
CA LEU A 367 -11.07 -8.27 -3.95
C LEU A 367 -11.17 -8.47 -2.43
N GLY A 368 -10.42 -7.67 -1.65
CA GLY A 368 -10.43 -7.73 -0.18
C GLY A 368 -9.75 -8.98 0.40
N PRO A 369 -8.48 -9.26 0.08
CA PRO A 369 -7.73 -10.38 0.66
C PRO A 369 -7.47 -10.23 2.16
N VAL A 370 -7.67 -9.02 2.70
CA VAL A 370 -7.68 -8.71 4.12
C VAL A 370 -8.99 -8.05 4.51
N SER A 371 -9.52 -8.37 5.70
CA SER A 371 -10.72 -7.70 6.24
C SER A 371 -10.63 -7.50 7.75
N VAL A 372 -10.83 -6.27 8.20
CA VAL A 372 -10.83 -5.89 9.62
C VAL A 372 -12.13 -6.32 10.30
N HIS A 373 -11.99 -6.90 11.49
CA HIS A 373 -13.12 -7.15 12.37
C HIS A 373 -13.35 -5.95 13.27
N ASP A 374 -14.46 -5.26 13.01
CA ASP A 374 -14.86 -4.11 13.79
C ASP A 374 -15.53 -4.52 15.12
N SER A 375 -14.97 -4.04 16.24
CA SER A 375 -15.51 -4.22 17.59
C SER A 375 -16.65 -3.26 17.95
N ARG A 376 -16.92 -2.26 17.10
CA ARG A 376 -17.88 -1.17 17.28
C ARG A 376 -18.72 -0.94 16.02
N ARG A 377 -19.28 -2.03 15.49
CA ARG A 377 -20.18 -2.00 14.33
C ARG A 377 -21.29 -0.96 14.46
N ASP A 378 -21.52 -0.27 13.36
CA ASP A 378 -22.50 0.79 13.16
C ASP A 378 -22.30 1.97 14.13
N SER A 379 -21.07 2.20 14.61
CA SER A 379 -20.78 3.32 15.52
C SER A 379 -20.67 4.65 14.81
N GLY A 380 -20.42 4.64 13.50
CA GLY A 380 -20.06 5.80 12.72
C GLY A 380 -18.62 6.27 12.93
N GLY A 381 -17.78 5.51 13.66
CA GLY A 381 -16.37 5.81 13.87
C GLY A 381 -16.02 6.84 14.94
N CYS A 382 -14.73 7.00 15.20
CA CYS A 382 -14.18 8.04 16.08
C CYS A 382 -13.45 9.18 15.36
N THR A 383 -13.43 9.21 14.03
CA THR A 383 -12.85 10.31 13.25
C THR A 383 -13.76 10.83 12.14
N ARG A 384 -13.51 12.08 11.75
CA ARG A 384 -14.11 12.76 10.59
C ARG A 384 -13.03 13.32 9.64
N SER A 385 -11.79 12.82 9.77
CA SER A 385 -10.72 13.18 8.84
C SER A 385 -11.14 12.86 7.41
N PRO A 386 -10.87 13.76 6.45
CA PRO A 386 -11.07 13.48 5.03
C PRO A 386 -10.35 12.19 4.62
N ASN A 387 -10.95 11.45 3.68
CA ASN A 387 -10.35 10.26 3.06
C ASN A 387 -9.91 9.18 4.06
N VAL A 388 -10.62 9.08 5.18
CA VAL A 388 -10.49 8.01 6.16
C VAL A 388 -11.83 7.29 6.27
N HIS A 389 -11.84 5.95 6.16
CA HIS A 389 -13.04 5.16 6.41
C HIS A 389 -13.49 5.33 7.87
N ALA A 390 -14.50 6.18 8.09
CA ALA A 390 -14.91 6.57 9.42
C ALA A 390 -15.33 5.35 10.26
N GLU A 391 -16.17 4.47 9.73
CA GLU A 391 -16.68 3.31 10.48
C GLU A 391 -15.57 2.41 11.05
N LEU A 392 -14.46 2.22 10.32
CA LEU A 392 -13.39 1.36 10.80
C LEU A 392 -12.43 2.07 11.75
N SER A 393 -12.60 3.37 11.98
CA SER A 393 -11.63 4.14 12.75
C SER A 393 -11.56 3.83 14.24
N ASP A 394 -12.60 3.19 14.78
CA ASP A 394 -12.64 2.70 16.15
C ASP A 394 -12.72 1.18 16.24
N ALA A 395 -12.28 0.46 15.18
CA ALA A 395 -12.40 -0.99 15.08
C ALA A 395 -11.72 -1.80 16.19
N THR A 396 -10.69 -1.25 16.84
CA THR A 396 -9.81 -1.97 17.79
C THR A 396 -10.54 -2.53 19.01
N PHE A 397 -10.21 -3.75 19.43
CA PHE A 397 -10.70 -4.36 20.66
C PHE A 397 -9.93 -3.83 21.88
N ARG A 398 -10.66 -3.51 22.95
CA ARG A 398 -10.14 -3.04 24.25
C ARG A 398 -10.21 -4.12 25.34
N PRO A 399 -9.49 -3.97 26.46
CA PRO A 399 -9.57 -4.88 27.61
C PRO A 399 -11.02 -5.26 27.97
N GLY A 400 -11.26 -6.56 28.13
CA GLY A 400 -12.57 -7.14 28.39
C GLY A 400 -13.39 -7.49 27.15
N GLN A 401 -13.03 -6.99 25.96
CA GLN A 401 -13.69 -7.35 24.70
C GLN A 401 -13.10 -8.62 24.09
N ARG A 402 -13.88 -9.26 23.20
CA ARG A 402 -13.45 -10.47 22.49
C ARG A 402 -14.01 -10.58 21.09
N PHE A 403 -13.23 -11.20 20.22
CA PHE A 403 -13.65 -11.75 18.94
C PHE A 403 -13.98 -13.24 19.10
N VAL A 404 -14.99 -13.72 18.37
CA VAL A 404 -15.43 -15.12 18.38
C VAL A 404 -15.76 -15.57 16.96
N ASP A 405 -15.04 -16.59 16.49
CA ASP A 405 -15.38 -17.36 15.31
C ASP A 405 -15.86 -18.75 15.74
N ARG A 406 -17.18 -18.91 15.79
CA ARG A 406 -17.83 -20.16 16.21
C ARG A 406 -17.61 -21.30 15.22
N LYS A 407 -17.41 -21.00 13.94
CA LYS A 407 -17.26 -22.02 12.89
C LYS A 407 -15.96 -22.80 13.07
N HIS A 408 -14.89 -22.11 13.44
CA HIS A 408 -13.57 -22.72 13.63
C HIS A 408 -13.19 -22.89 15.11
N GLY A 409 -14.11 -22.61 16.05
CA GLY A 409 -13.85 -22.75 17.48
C GLY A 409 -12.77 -21.83 18.00
N ILE A 410 -12.66 -20.61 17.45
CA ILE A 410 -11.64 -19.62 17.81
C ILE A 410 -12.28 -18.50 18.64
N SER A 411 -11.65 -18.14 19.75
CA SER A 411 -11.94 -16.90 20.47
C SER A 411 -10.66 -16.18 20.83
N ILE A 412 -10.65 -14.86 20.63
CA ILE A 412 -9.51 -13.98 20.90
C ILE A 412 -10.01 -12.92 21.87
N ALA A 413 -9.54 -12.94 23.11
CA ALA A 413 -9.95 -12.02 24.16
C ALA A 413 -8.81 -11.06 24.51
N VAL A 414 -9.14 -9.77 24.60
CA VAL A 414 -8.19 -8.74 25.03
C VAL A 414 -8.24 -8.64 26.55
N GLY A 415 -7.13 -8.94 27.19
CA GLY A 415 -6.92 -8.89 28.63
C GLY A 415 -6.45 -7.52 29.10
N GLY A 416 -5.69 -7.51 30.20
CA GLY A 416 -5.14 -6.29 30.80
C GLY A 416 -4.02 -5.65 29.98
N ILE A 417 -3.66 -4.44 30.40
CA ILE A 417 -2.54 -3.66 29.87
C ILE A 417 -1.44 -3.67 30.94
N ASP A 418 -0.20 -3.95 30.57
CA ASP A 418 0.93 -3.87 31.50
C ASP A 418 1.46 -2.43 31.65
N MET A 419 2.47 -2.24 32.52
CA MET A 419 3.03 -0.92 32.79
C MET A 419 3.74 -0.29 31.58
N ASP A 420 4.17 -1.10 30.61
CA ASP A 420 4.85 -0.66 29.39
C ASP A 420 3.84 -0.38 28.25
N GLY A 421 2.54 -0.51 28.53
CA GLY A 421 1.48 -0.31 27.55
C GLY A 421 1.27 -1.50 26.61
N ASN A 422 1.86 -2.67 26.90
CA ASN A 422 1.59 -3.89 26.15
C ASN A 422 0.26 -4.50 26.55
N TYR A 423 -0.39 -5.17 25.61
CA TYR A 423 -1.70 -5.78 25.82
C TYR A 423 -1.56 -7.30 25.93
N LEU A 424 -2.19 -7.89 26.94
CA LEU A 424 -2.34 -9.34 27.04
C LEU A 424 -3.49 -9.81 26.14
N VAL A 425 -3.27 -10.83 25.32
CA VAL A 425 -4.28 -11.44 24.46
C VAL A 425 -4.36 -12.93 24.77
N THR A 426 -5.58 -13.41 25.05
CA THR A 426 -5.86 -14.84 25.27
C THR A 426 -6.52 -15.42 24.03
N VAL A 427 -5.96 -16.49 23.47
CA VAL A 427 -6.53 -17.25 22.36
C VAL A 427 -7.04 -18.59 22.86
N VAL A 428 -8.28 -18.92 22.51
CA VAL A 428 -8.87 -20.24 22.72
C VAL A 428 -9.11 -20.87 21.36
N ARG A 429 -8.64 -22.11 21.16
CA ARG A 429 -8.83 -22.92 19.95
C ARG A 429 -9.42 -24.29 20.28
N GLY A 430 -10.55 -24.64 19.65
CA GLY A 430 -11.28 -25.91 19.84
C GLY A 430 -10.70 -27.14 19.15
#